data_AF-A0A0A1W2Z4-F1
#
_entry.id   AF-A0A0A1W2Z4-F1
#
_cell.length_a   1.000
_cell.length_b   1.000
_cell.length_c   1.000
_cell.angle_alpha   90.00
_cell.angle_beta   90.00
_cell.angle_gamma   90.00
#
_symmetry.space_group_name_H-M   'P 1'
#
loop_
_entity.id
_entity.type
_entity.pdbx_description
1 polymer ?
#
loop_
_entity_poly.entity_id
_entity_poly.type
_entity_poly.pdbx_seq_one_letter_code
_entity_poly.pdbx_strand_id
1 'polypeptide(L)' 'MLSTLLSKAVQKAQELPEAIQDELAEQFIEDIENEIKWQETLSKPQDSLILKELAQKAIADSENGQTEEMGFDQL' A
#
# COMPACT_ATOMS: atom_id res chain seq x y z
N MET A 1 11.70 -4.91 21.46
CA MET A 1 11.82 -3.45 21.70
C MET A 1 11.40 -2.73 20.42
N LEU A 2 10.72 -1.59 20.54
CA LEU A 2 10.38 -0.75 19.38
C LEU A 2 11.67 -0.16 18.78
N SER A 3 11.62 0.21 17.50
CA SER A 3 12.68 1.03 16.90
C SER A 3 12.77 2.39 17.60
N THR A 4 13.92 3.08 17.49
CA THR A 4 14.10 4.41 18.08
C THR A 4 13.06 5.40 17.57
N LEU A 5 12.70 5.34 16.29
CA LEU A 5 11.73 6.25 15.68
C LEU A 5 10.31 5.97 16.18
N LEU A 6 9.90 4.70 16.21
CA LEU A 6 8.56 4.32 16.67
C LEU A 6 8.38 4.61 18.17
N SER A 7 9.43 4.40 18.97
CA SER A 7 9.44 4.79 20.39
C SER A 7 9.19 6.29 20.57
N LYS A 8 9.85 7.13 19.75
CA LYS A 8 9.69 8.58 19.78
C LYS A 8 8.28 9.01 19.34
N ALA A 9 7.69 8.33 18.35
CA ALA A 9 6.33 8.60 17.91
C ALA A 9 5.32 8.32 19.02
N VAL A 10 5.43 7.16 19.69
CA VAL A 10 4.56 6.81 20.83
C VAL A 10 4.71 7.82 21.98
N GLN A 11 5.94 8.23 22.32
CA GLN A 11 6.15 9.26 23.35
C GLN A 11 5.45 10.58 23.01
N LYS A 12 5.49 11.01 21.75
CA LYS A 12 4.79 12.23 21.32
C LYS A 12 3.27 12.08 21.34
N ALA A 13 2.75 10.92 20.96
CA ALA A 13 1.32 10.65 21.02
C ALA A 13 0.78 10.71 22.45
N GLN A 14 1.55 10.21 23.44
CA GLN A 14 1.17 10.23 24.85
C GLN A 14 0.96 11.64 25.43
N GLU A 15 1.56 12.67 24.82
CA GLU A 15 1.40 14.07 25.25
C GLU A 15 0.10 14.71 24.74
N LEU A 16 -0.65 14.03 23.85
CA LEU A 16 -1.88 14.54 23.22
C LEU A 16 -3.12 14.27 24.09
N PRO A 17 -4.24 14.98 23.87
CA PRO A 17 -5.53 14.62 24.47
C PRO A 17 -5.97 13.22 24.04
N GLU A 18 -6.64 12.48 24.94
CA GLU A 18 -7.10 11.10 24.72
C GLU A 18 -7.85 10.92 23.39
N ALA A 19 -8.80 11.81 23.08
CA ALA A 19 -9.55 11.75 21.82
C ALA A 19 -8.65 11.80 20.57
N ILE A 20 -7.53 12.54 20.62
CA ILE A 20 -6.57 12.61 19.52
C ILE A 20 -5.64 11.39 19.52
N GLN A 21 -5.33 10.84 20.69
CA GLN A 21 -4.60 9.58 20.79
C GLN A 21 -5.39 8.44 20.15
N ASP A 22 -6.70 8.38 20.40
CA ASP A 22 -7.58 7.35 19.86
C ASP A 22 -7.70 7.47 18.33
N GLU A 23 -7.93 8.68 17.80
CA GLU A 23 -7.98 8.91 16.35
C GLU A 23 -6.65 8.51 15.66
N LEU A 24 -5.52 8.87 16.26
CA LEU A 24 -4.20 8.49 15.75
C LEU A 24 -3.99 6.97 15.82
N ALA A 25 -4.45 6.33 16.90
CA ALA A 25 -4.32 4.89 17.09
C ALA A 25 -5.15 4.12 16.06
N GLU A 26 -6.39 4.53 15.80
CA GLU A 26 -7.27 3.91 14.80
C GLU A 26 -6.60 3.93 13.41
N GLN A 27 -6.12 5.09 12.97
CA GLN A 27 -5.45 5.22 11.68
C GLN A 27 -4.16 4.40 11.61
N PHE A 28 -3.36 4.42 12.67
CA PHE A 28 -2.09 3.69 12.66
C PHE A 28 -2.29 2.17 12.68
N ILE A 29 -3.33 1.68 13.37
CA ILE A 29 -3.71 0.26 13.35
C ILE A 29 -4.14 -0.15 11.94
N GLU A 30 -5.00 0.65 11.28
CA GLU A 30 -5.43 0.40 9.91
C GLU A 30 -4.24 0.32 8.95
N ASP A 31 -3.31 1.27 9.03
CA ASP A 31 -2.10 1.29 8.20
C ASP A 31 -1.22 0.04 8.41
N ILE A 32 -1.06 -0.40 9.66
CA ILE A 32 -0.30 -1.62 9.99
C ILE A 32 -0.99 -2.86 9.42
N GLU A 33 -2.31 -2.99 9.59
CA GLU A 33 -3.05 -4.13 9.07
C GLU A 33 -3.01 -4.20 7.53
N ASN A 34 -3.12 -3.04 6.89
CA ASN A 34 -2.94 -2.92 5.43
C ASN A 34 -1.54 -3.36 4.99
N GLU A 35 -0.48 -2.86 5.64
CA GLU A 35 0.89 -3.24 5.31
C GLU A 35 1.12 -4.75 5.50
N ILE A 36 0.64 -5.33 6.60
CA ILE A 36 0.72 -6.78 6.83
C ILE A 36 0.03 -7.54 5.69
N LYS A 37 -1.19 -7.14 5.32
CA LYS A 37 -1.94 -7.78 4.24
C LYS A 37 -1.20 -7.66 2.90
N TRP A 38 -0.58 -6.53 2.61
CA TRP A 38 0.25 -6.34 1.44
C TRP A 38 1.44 -7.30 1.42
N GLN A 39 2.21 -7.35 2.52
CA GLN A 39 3.35 -8.27 2.65
C GLN A 39 2.92 -9.74 2.48
N GLU A 40 1.83 -10.15 3.13
CA GLU A 40 1.30 -11.51 3.01
C GLU A 40 0.82 -11.86 1.60
N THR A 41 0.19 -10.89 0.91
CA THR A 41 -0.32 -11.07 -0.45
C THR A 41 0.83 -11.16 -1.44
N LEU A 42 1.85 -10.32 -1.30
CA LEU A 42 2.94 -10.19 -2.25
C LEU A 42 4.11 -11.16 -2.01
N SER A 43 4.25 -11.69 -0.80
CA SER A 43 5.30 -12.68 -0.47
C SER A 43 5.02 -14.07 -1.04
N LYS A 44 3.78 -14.36 -1.44
CA LYS A 44 3.40 -15.65 -2.02
C LYS A 44 3.76 -15.68 -3.52
N PRO A 45 4.22 -16.83 -4.06
CA PRO A 45 4.41 -16.98 -5.49
C PRO A 45 3.12 -16.65 -6.25
N GLN A 46 3.18 -15.62 -7.10
CA GLN A 46 2.01 -15.15 -7.83
C GLN A 46 1.81 -15.97 -9.10
N ASP A 47 1.16 -17.13 -8.98
CA ASP A 47 0.63 -17.86 -10.13
C ASP A 47 -0.83 -17.44 -10.41
N SER A 48 -1.04 -16.13 -10.50
CA SER A 48 -2.37 -15.57 -10.77
C SER A 48 -2.65 -15.60 -12.26
N LEU A 49 -3.62 -16.42 -12.66
CA LEU A 49 -4.13 -16.49 -14.04
C LEU A 49 -4.56 -15.09 -14.53
N ILE A 50 -5.23 -14.32 -13.67
CA ILE A 50 -5.72 -12.98 -13.99
C ILE A 50 -4.57 -12.02 -14.27
N LEU A 51 -3.49 -12.04 -13.47
CA LEU A 51 -2.34 -11.17 -13.71
C LEU A 51 -1.63 -11.54 -15.02
N LYS A 52 -1.57 -12.83 -15.36
CA LYS A 52 -1.01 -13.29 -16.64
C LYS A 52 -1.86 -12.82 -17.82
N GLU A 53 -3.18 -12.92 -17.72
CA GLU A 53 -4.11 -12.43 -18.75
C GLU A 53 -4.01 -10.91 -18.93
N LEU A 54 -3.95 -10.15 -17.83
CA LEU A 54 -3.76 -8.70 -17.86
C LEU A 54 -2.44 -8.31 -18.53
N ALA A 55 -1.34 -9.02 -18.19
CA ALA A 55 -0.04 -8.78 -18.81
C ALA A 55 -0.07 -9.08 -20.31
N GLN A 56 -0.66 -10.21 -20.72
CA GLN A 56 -0.81 -10.57 -22.13
C GLN A 56 -1.65 -9.54 -22.89
N LYS A 57 -2.76 -9.09 -22.30
CA LYS A 57 -3.60 -8.05 -22.87
C LYS A 57 -2.83 -6.74 -23.04
N ALA A 58 -2.12 -6.28 -22.01
CA ALA A 58 -1.35 -5.04 -22.08
C ALA A 58 -0.28 -5.08 -23.19
N ILE A 59 0.39 -6.23 -23.37
CA ILE A 59 1.34 -6.45 -24.46
C ILE A 59 0.62 -6.37 -25.82
N ALA A 60 -0.47 -7.10 -25.99
CA ALA A 60 -1.24 -7.12 -27.24
C ALA A 60 -1.80 -5.73 -27.59
N ASP A 61 -2.33 -5.01 -26.61
CA ASP A 61 -2.84 -3.65 -26.79
C ASP A 61 -1.70 -2.71 -27.25
N SER A 62 -0.49 -2.85 -26.68
CA SER A 62 0.67 -2.07 -27.11
C SER A 62 1.13 -2.42 -28.52
N GLU A 63 1.19 -3.70 -28.87
CA GLU A 63 1.61 -4.17 -30.20
C GLU A 63 0.62 -3.74 -31.30
N ASN A 64 -0.67 -3.70 -30.98
CA ASN A 64 -1.74 -3.30 -31.89
C ASN A 64 -1.96 -1.77 -31.94
N GLY A 65 -1.16 -0.97 -31.23
CA GLY A 65 -1.32 0.48 -31.18
C GLY A 65 -2.60 0.94 -30.49
N GLN A 66 -3.11 0.14 -29.55
CA GLN A 66 -4.28 0.42 -28.71
C GLN A 66 -3.90 1.06 -27.37
N THR A 67 -2.62 1.41 -27.19
CA THR A 67 -2.14 2.18 -26.04
C THR A 67 -2.06 3.67 -26.39
N GLU A 68 -2.30 4.50 -25.39
CA GLU A 68 -2.14 5.96 -25.51
C GLU A 68 -0.92 6.41 -24.70
N GLU A 69 -0.14 7.35 -25.24
CA GLU A 69 0.94 7.98 -24.50
C GLU A 69 0.34 8.96 -23.49
N MET A 70 0.55 8.69 -22.20
CA MET A 70 0.01 9.49 -21.12
C MET A 70 1.11 9.93 -20.15
N GLY A 71 1.07 11.20 -19.76
CA GLY A 71 1.90 11.75 -18.68
C GLY A 71 1.35 11.42 -17.29
N PHE A 72 2.18 11.54 -16.25
CA PHE A 72 1.78 11.30 -14.86
C PHE A 72 0.59 12.15 -14.40
N ASP A 73 0.37 13.31 -15.01
CA ASP A 73 -0.70 14.26 -14.65
C ASP A 73 -2.03 14.03 -15.41
N GLN A 74 -2.15 12.93 -16.18
CA GLN A 74 -3.29 12.71 -17.09
C GLN A 74 -4.18 11.51 -16.69
N LEU A 75 -4.05 11.00 -15.46
CA LEU A 75 -4.81 9.85 -14.92
C LEU A 75 -6.30 10.10 -14.70
#